data_AF-A0A2R7JRH2-F1
#
_entry.id   AF-A0A2R7JRH2-F1
#
_cell.length_a   1.000
_cell.length_b   1.000
_cell.length_c   1.000
_cell.angle_alpha   90.00
_cell.angle_beta   90.00
_cell.angle_gamma   90.00
#
_symmetry.space_group_name_H-M   'P 1'
#
loop_
_entity.id
_entity.type
_entity.pdbx_description
1 polymer ?
#
loop_
_entity_poly.entity_id
_entity_poly.type
_entity_poly.pdbx_seq_one_letter_code
_entity_poly.pdbx_strand_id
1 'polypeptide(L)'
;IKGDGAMDNKGSTYITFAYNHFWDSGKSSLLGLSEGTTTGLYITYHHNWFDHSDSRHPRVRFYSAHIYNNYFDGNSKYGSGATLGSSLFVESNYYRNSKHPMMISLQGTDVWDEANQKNNPGTLGTFSGEAGGSIKAFNNTFDADIATNNMRFVAYGDTNPLYNVSGKISSTTDFDAYVVTNRGDQVPATVKSFSGANTYNNFDTNASLYVKNLVVEQPATAKAKVIQYAGRISGGDLKWTFNNGIDDASALVITALKNALTNYTSTLVAVQGETTAVVSSQTLSTDTDNNQTVTANTAIEPMIFTWGGDATNATVTGLPSNGIIFTKDTPNKTITISGTPTANVSYSIATSGATGTPATATGTVTLEGAATTPPGDQIHNFTTSGKDNTFYTIIGNLATNKGTVTYKDLTLTQCLKMETATTITYTTTQTSTLTLVFVEAAGTAKIDGTNYTATGGVLTLTLDAGNHTIAKKDTANLFYIKTAYSGNLGLNPKFAASSLAIYPNPVSNQLFISAENVQKIEIYNMLGTLVKTAIKDTESIDLTNLSSGNYLVKITTDQGSVTKKLIKK
;
A
#
# COMPACT_ATOMS: atom_id res chain seq x y z
N ILE A 1 16.91 -16.70 -28.22
CA ILE A 1 15.60 -16.03 -28.28
C ILE A 1 14.83 -16.32 -27.00
N LYS A 2 14.25 -15.29 -26.37
CA LYS A 2 13.47 -15.39 -25.13
C LYS A 2 12.01 -15.88 -25.40
N GLY A 3 11.89 -17.11 -25.93
CA GLY A 3 10.62 -17.86 -26.03
C GLY A 3 9.44 -17.24 -26.81
N ASP A 4 8.28 -17.90 -26.74
CA ASP A 4 6.98 -17.31 -27.09
C ASP A 4 6.31 -16.66 -25.86
N GLY A 5 5.01 -16.35 -25.92
CA GLY A 5 4.25 -15.77 -24.81
C GLY A 5 4.31 -16.61 -23.53
N ALA A 6 4.63 -16.01 -22.39
CA ALA A 6 4.67 -16.72 -21.10
C ALA A 6 3.27 -17.04 -20.57
N MET A 7 2.33 -16.10 -20.68
CA MET A 7 0.94 -16.28 -20.25
C MET A 7 -0.01 -15.55 -21.20
N ASP A 8 -0.47 -16.26 -22.23
CA ASP A 8 -1.39 -15.71 -23.21
C ASP A 8 -2.85 -16.08 -22.90
N ASN A 9 -3.78 -15.15 -23.16
CA ASN A 9 -5.22 -15.41 -23.19
C ASN A 9 -5.79 -15.07 -24.57
N LYS A 10 -6.45 -16.03 -25.21
CA LYS A 10 -7.02 -15.93 -26.56
C LYS A 10 -8.43 -16.54 -26.52
N GLY A 11 -9.45 -15.70 -26.37
CA GLY A 11 -10.86 -16.09 -26.38
C GLY A 11 -11.57 -16.24 -25.02
N SER A 12 -10.86 -16.21 -23.89
CA SER A 12 -11.51 -16.27 -22.57
C SER A 12 -11.77 -14.88 -21.98
N THR A 13 -12.87 -14.71 -21.24
CA THR A 13 -13.28 -13.46 -20.59
C THR A 13 -13.58 -13.71 -19.10
N TYR A 14 -13.65 -12.64 -18.30
CA TYR A 14 -13.81 -12.69 -16.83
C TYR A 14 -12.69 -13.43 -16.09
N ILE A 15 -11.45 -13.25 -16.57
CA ILE A 15 -10.25 -13.81 -15.93
C ILE A 15 -9.48 -12.71 -15.20
N THR A 16 -8.96 -13.07 -14.03
CA THR A 16 -7.99 -12.25 -13.28
C THR A 16 -6.64 -12.94 -13.30
N PHE A 17 -5.63 -12.20 -13.75
CA PHE A 17 -4.22 -12.58 -13.65
C PHE A 17 -3.59 -11.79 -12.52
N ALA A 18 -3.31 -12.48 -11.41
CA ALA A 18 -2.81 -11.82 -10.22
C ALA A 18 -1.64 -12.53 -9.56
N TYR A 19 -0.76 -11.74 -8.93
CA TYR A 19 0.40 -12.24 -8.18
C TYR A 19 1.29 -13.18 -9.00
N ASN A 20 1.45 -12.92 -10.30
CA ASN A 20 2.38 -13.65 -11.15
C ASN A 20 3.73 -12.91 -11.23
N HIS A 21 4.83 -13.66 -11.33
CA HIS A 21 6.17 -13.10 -11.52
C HIS A 21 6.72 -13.55 -12.88
N PHE A 22 6.91 -12.60 -13.78
CA PHE A 22 7.48 -12.81 -15.11
C PHE A 22 8.96 -12.46 -15.09
N TRP A 23 9.83 -13.47 -14.97
CA TRP A 23 11.28 -13.31 -15.05
C TRP A 23 11.81 -13.31 -16.47
N ASP A 24 12.50 -12.24 -16.87
CA ASP A 24 13.28 -12.13 -18.12
C ASP A 24 12.52 -12.63 -19.38
N SER A 25 11.19 -12.44 -19.40
CA SER A 25 10.36 -12.92 -20.50
C SER A 25 10.49 -11.98 -21.70
N GLY A 26 10.73 -12.53 -22.88
CA GLY A 26 10.73 -11.73 -24.11
C GLY A 26 9.34 -11.23 -24.46
N LYS A 27 8.32 -12.05 -24.22
CA LYS A 27 6.90 -11.76 -24.47
C LYS A 27 6.10 -12.24 -23.28
N SER A 28 5.66 -11.33 -22.42
CA SER A 28 5.04 -11.72 -21.14
C SER A 28 3.61 -12.21 -21.30
N SER A 29 2.70 -11.38 -21.82
CA SER A 29 1.30 -11.75 -21.95
C SER A 29 0.64 -11.10 -23.18
N LEU A 30 0.18 -11.94 -24.10
CA LEU A 30 -0.74 -11.52 -25.14
C LEU A 30 -2.19 -11.70 -24.66
N LEU A 31 -3.00 -10.64 -24.76
CA LEU A 31 -4.44 -10.69 -24.58
C LEU A 31 -5.16 -10.43 -25.91
N GLY A 32 -5.83 -11.45 -26.42
CA GLY A 32 -6.58 -11.40 -27.66
C GLY A 32 -5.77 -11.78 -28.90
N LEU A 33 -6.47 -12.36 -29.86
CA LEU A 33 -5.93 -12.77 -31.16
C LEU A 33 -6.78 -12.24 -32.31
N SER A 34 -8.04 -12.64 -32.38
CA SER A 34 -8.94 -12.40 -33.51
C SER A 34 -10.42 -12.49 -33.09
N GLU A 35 -10.76 -11.90 -31.94
CA GLU A 35 -12.08 -12.00 -31.33
C GLU A 35 -13.19 -11.36 -32.18
N GLY A 36 -12.85 -10.37 -33.02
CA GLY A 36 -13.81 -9.75 -33.97
C GLY A 36 -14.92 -8.92 -33.32
N THR A 37 -14.90 -8.76 -31.99
CA THR A 37 -15.83 -7.94 -31.20
C THR A 37 -15.09 -7.32 -30.02
N THR A 38 -15.55 -6.18 -29.52
CA THR A 38 -15.06 -5.52 -28.30
C THR A 38 -16.05 -5.60 -27.13
N THR A 39 -17.20 -6.25 -27.34
CA THR A 39 -18.29 -6.33 -26.35
C THR A 39 -18.13 -7.56 -25.46
N GLY A 40 -18.29 -7.40 -24.14
CA GLY A 40 -18.31 -8.52 -23.17
C GLY A 40 -16.94 -9.14 -22.89
N LEU A 41 -15.86 -8.49 -23.32
CA LEU A 41 -14.49 -8.96 -23.19
C LEU A 41 -13.79 -8.21 -22.05
N TYR A 42 -13.81 -8.76 -20.84
CA TYR A 42 -13.27 -8.13 -19.63
C TYR A 42 -12.18 -8.98 -19.00
N ILE A 43 -11.03 -8.36 -18.70
CA ILE A 43 -9.89 -9.02 -18.06
C ILE A 43 -9.27 -8.11 -17.01
N THR A 44 -8.69 -8.71 -15.97
CA THR A 44 -7.96 -8.00 -14.92
C THR A 44 -6.52 -8.48 -14.83
N TYR A 45 -5.58 -7.55 -14.69
CA TYR A 45 -4.20 -7.80 -14.29
C TYR A 45 -3.89 -7.01 -13.03
N HIS A 46 -3.54 -7.68 -11.93
CA HIS A 46 -3.12 -6.96 -10.74
C HIS A 46 -2.02 -7.60 -9.93
N HIS A 47 -1.23 -6.78 -9.25
CA HIS A 47 -0.16 -7.26 -8.39
C HIS A 47 0.79 -8.26 -9.07
N ASN A 48 0.98 -8.15 -10.39
CA ASN A 48 1.98 -8.93 -11.11
C ASN A 48 3.32 -8.20 -11.12
N TRP A 49 4.40 -8.96 -11.13
CA TRP A 49 5.77 -8.46 -11.27
C TRP A 49 6.28 -8.77 -12.68
N PHE A 50 6.48 -7.72 -13.48
CA PHE A 50 7.10 -7.80 -14.80
C PHE A 50 8.59 -7.43 -14.67
N ASP A 51 9.42 -8.43 -14.37
CA ASP A 51 10.78 -8.30 -13.85
C ASP A 51 11.83 -8.57 -14.95
N HIS A 52 12.43 -7.48 -15.43
CA HIS A 52 13.38 -7.45 -16.54
C HIS A 52 12.86 -8.12 -17.82
N SER A 53 11.54 -8.16 -17.98
CA SER A 53 10.86 -8.67 -19.16
C SER A 53 10.79 -7.61 -20.27
N ASP A 54 10.89 -8.03 -21.53
CA ASP A 54 11.06 -7.10 -22.65
C ASP A 54 9.74 -6.42 -23.04
N SER A 55 8.67 -7.18 -23.25
CA SER A 55 7.45 -6.70 -23.91
C SER A 55 6.16 -7.43 -23.55
N ARG A 56 5.02 -6.84 -23.93
CA ARG A 56 3.65 -7.38 -23.79
C ARG A 56 3.21 -7.51 -22.33
N HIS A 57 3.04 -6.39 -21.62
CA HIS A 57 2.70 -6.37 -20.20
C HIS A 57 1.33 -5.72 -19.87
N PRO A 58 0.19 -6.26 -20.32
CA PRO A 58 -0.02 -7.12 -21.50
C PRO A 58 0.02 -6.32 -22.81
N ARG A 59 0.05 -7.01 -23.96
CA ARG A 59 -0.41 -6.44 -25.24
C ARG A 59 -1.85 -6.87 -25.50
N VAL A 60 -2.76 -5.93 -25.64
CA VAL A 60 -4.20 -6.16 -25.65
C VAL A 60 -4.82 -5.79 -26.98
N ARG A 61 -5.53 -6.73 -27.59
CA ARG A 61 -6.45 -6.55 -28.70
C ARG A 61 -7.88 -6.64 -28.20
N PHE A 62 -8.83 -5.89 -28.74
CA PHE A 62 -10.29 -6.01 -28.52
C PHE A 62 -10.85 -5.87 -27.09
N TYR A 63 -10.16 -6.36 -26.06
CA TYR A 63 -10.62 -6.46 -24.69
C TYR A 63 -10.64 -5.11 -23.96
N SER A 64 -11.53 -5.03 -22.98
CA SER A 64 -11.49 -4.07 -21.89
C SER A 64 -10.64 -4.65 -20.75
N ALA A 65 -9.46 -4.10 -20.51
CA ALA A 65 -8.50 -4.62 -19.55
C ALA A 65 -8.28 -3.63 -18.41
N HIS A 66 -8.52 -4.06 -17.17
CA HIS A 66 -8.12 -3.31 -15.99
C HIS A 66 -6.75 -3.79 -15.52
N ILE A 67 -5.75 -2.91 -15.58
CA ILE A 67 -4.35 -3.21 -15.29
C ILE A 67 -3.94 -2.33 -14.13
N TYR A 68 -3.97 -2.87 -12.91
CA TYR A 68 -3.75 -2.08 -11.70
C TYR A 68 -2.78 -2.67 -10.70
N ASN A 69 -2.10 -1.82 -9.92
CA ASN A 69 -1.18 -2.26 -8.85
C ASN A 69 -0.09 -3.25 -9.29
N ASN A 70 0.32 -3.25 -10.56
CA ASN A 70 1.41 -4.10 -11.03
C ASN A 70 2.75 -3.37 -10.86
N TYR A 71 3.83 -4.15 -10.75
CA TYR A 71 5.20 -3.64 -10.71
C TYR A 71 5.93 -3.99 -12.01
N PHE A 72 6.31 -2.95 -12.73
CA PHE A 72 7.06 -3.00 -13.98
C PHE A 72 8.50 -2.61 -13.65
N ASP A 73 9.44 -3.55 -13.76
CA ASP A 73 10.81 -3.41 -13.26
C ASP A 73 11.81 -3.72 -14.38
N GLY A 74 12.55 -2.72 -14.85
CA GLY A 74 13.62 -2.91 -15.84
C GLY A 74 13.11 -3.37 -17.22
N ASN A 75 11.93 -2.91 -17.65
CA ASN A 75 11.35 -3.37 -18.92
C ASN A 75 11.98 -2.68 -20.13
N SER A 76 12.73 -3.45 -20.92
CA SER A 76 13.63 -2.95 -21.98
C SER A 76 12.95 -2.46 -23.26
N LYS A 77 11.69 -2.84 -23.52
CA LYS A 77 10.92 -2.34 -24.68
C LYS A 77 9.68 -1.58 -24.24
N TYR A 78 8.63 -2.27 -23.80
CA TYR A 78 7.38 -1.60 -23.43
C TYR A 78 6.55 -2.35 -22.39
N GLY A 79 5.76 -1.60 -21.63
CA GLY A 79 4.79 -2.11 -20.66
C GLY A 79 3.46 -2.51 -21.30
N SER A 80 2.39 -1.79 -20.96
CA SER A 80 1.04 -2.10 -21.43
C SER A 80 0.79 -1.55 -22.84
N GLY A 81 0.25 -2.39 -23.73
CA GLY A 81 0.09 -2.04 -25.14
C GLY A 81 -1.34 -2.19 -25.64
N ALA A 82 -1.87 -1.18 -26.34
CA ALA A 82 -3.23 -1.21 -26.87
C ALA A 82 -3.27 -1.30 -28.41
N THR A 83 -3.91 -2.34 -28.95
CA THR A 83 -4.15 -2.56 -30.38
C THR A 83 -5.62 -2.95 -30.65
N LEU A 84 -6.04 -2.92 -31.92
CA LEU A 84 -7.32 -3.41 -32.45
C LEU A 84 -8.54 -3.04 -31.58
N GLY A 85 -8.66 -1.76 -31.24
CA GLY A 85 -9.83 -1.22 -30.52
C GLY A 85 -9.96 -1.65 -29.06
N SER A 86 -8.92 -2.20 -28.43
CA SER A 86 -8.92 -2.47 -26.99
C SER A 86 -9.08 -1.20 -26.15
N SER A 87 -9.57 -1.35 -24.92
CA SER A 87 -9.68 -0.28 -23.93
C SER A 87 -8.95 -0.68 -22.65
N LEU A 88 -7.84 -0.02 -22.32
CA LEU A 88 -7.03 -0.33 -21.14
C LEU A 88 -7.25 0.75 -20.09
N PHE A 89 -7.67 0.35 -18.89
CA PHE A 89 -7.55 1.20 -17.72
C PHE A 89 -6.25 0.85 -16.98
N VAL A 90 -5.27 1.73 -17.03
CA VAL A 90 -3.95 1.55 -16.42
C VAL A 90 -3.88 2.40 -15.16
N GLU A 91 -4.01 1.76 -14.01
CA GLU A 91 -4.28 2.42 -12.73
C GLU A 91 -3.27 2.04 -11.63
N SER A 92 -2.71 3.01 -10.91
CA SER A 92 -1.89 2.74 -9.71
C SER A 92 -0.73 1.76 -9.90
N ASN A 93 -0.14 1.66 -11.09
CA ASN A 93 1.02 0.81 -11.33
C ASN A 93 2.32 1.55 -11.00
N TYR A 94 3.36 0.79 -10.67
CA TYR A 94 4.71 1.32 -10.43
C TYR A 94 5.65 0.88 -11.56
N TYR A 95 6.30 1.83 -12.21
CA TYR A 95 7.26 1.60 -13.29
C TYR A 95 8.65 2.02 -12.83
N ARG A 96 9.53 1.06 -12.50
CA ARG A 96 10.96 1.31 -12.31
C ARG A 96 11.70 1.01 -13.60
N ASN A 97 12.40 2.00 -14.16
CA ASN A 97 13.21 1.82 -15.37
C ASN A 97 12.49 1.05 -16.50
N SER A 98 11.22 1.38 -16.75
CA SER A 98 10.46 0.87 -17.90
C SER A 98 10.61 1.84 -19.07
N LYS A 99 11.24 1.41 -20.17
CA LYS A 99 11.59 2.28 -21.30
C LYS A 99 10.38 2.99 -21.93
N HIS A 100 9.32 2.24 -22.21
CA HIS A 100 8.05 2.77 -22.72
C HIS A 100 6.91 2.20 -21.86
N PRO A 101 6.50 2.87 -20.77
CA PRO A 101 5.57 2.32 -19.78
C PRO A 101 4.24 1.84 -20.36
N MET A 102 3.73 2.57 -21.36
CA MET A 102 2.55 2.19 -22.13
C MET A 102 2.62 2.74 -23.54
N MET A 103 1.98 2.06 -24.50
CA MET A 103 1.96 2.48 -25.90
C MET A 103 0.64 2.13 -26.59
N ILE A 104 0.25 2.98 -27.54
CA ILE A 104 -0.83 2.71 -28.50
C ILE A 104 -0.19 2.46 -29.87
N SER A 105 -0.69 1.46 -30.59
CA SER A 105 -0.16 1.07 -31.89
C SER A 105 -0.14 2.19 -32.91
N LEU A 106 0.98 2.33 -33.64
CA LEU A 106 1.17 3.25 -34.76
C LEU A 106 0.99 4.74 -34.40
N GLN A 107 1.25 5.10 -33.14
CA GLN A 107 1.22 6.48 -32.65
C GLN A 107 2.10 6.64 -31.41
N GLY A 108 2.23 7.88 -30.95
CA GLY A 108 2.96 8.29 -29.78
C GLY A 108 4.39 7.77 -29.83
N THR A 109 4.77 7.10 -28.75
CA THR A 109 6.11 6.55 -28.56
C THR A 109 6.45 5.43 -29.54
N ASP A 110 5.47 4.68 -30.07
CA ASP A 110 5.74 3.55 -30.97
C ASP A 110 6.41 3.98 -32.29
N VAL A 111 6.12 5.19 -32.76
CA VAL A 111 6.55 5.65 -34.10
C VAL A 111 7.45 6.88 -34.05
N TRP A 112 7.94 7.24 -32.87
CA TRP A 112 8.73 8.44 -32.65
C TRP A 112 10.16 8.32 -33.21
N ASP A 113 10.50 9.17 -34.18
CA ASP A 113 11.84 9.35 -34.71
C ASP A 113 12.54 10.51 -34.00
N GLU A 114 13.31 10.18 -32.96
CA GLU A 114 14.04 11.17 -32.17
C GLU A 114 15.04 11.97 -33.01
N ALA A 115 15.70 11.34 -33.99
CA ALA A 115 16.71 12.02 -34.80
C ALA A 115 16.10 13.09 -35.72
N ASN A 116 14.90 12.82 -36.25
CA ASN A 116 14.21 13.72 -37.19
C ASN A 116 13.10 14.56 -36.55
N GLN A 117 12.81 14.30 -35.28
CA GLN A 117 11.77 14.94 -34.48
C GLN A 117 10.39 14.84 -35.15
N LYS A 118 10.04 13.66 -35.66
CA LYS A 118 8.78 13.40 -36.38
C LYS A 118 8.31 11.96 -36.14
N ASN A 119 7.08 11.66 -36.52
CA ASN A 119 6.63 10.27 -36.56
C ASN A 119 6.99 9.58 -37.86
N ASN A 120 7.38 8.32 -37.76
CA ASN A 120 7.80 7.49 -38.88
C ASN A 120 7.26 6.05 -38.76
N PRO A 121 5.93 5.85 -38.89
CA PRO A 121 5.28 4.55 -38.74
C PRO A 121 5.77 3.49 -39.74
N GLY A 122 6.31 3.90 -40.90
CA GLY A 122 6.81 2.98 -41.93
C GLY A 122 8.16 2.34 -41.62
N THR A 123 8.94 2.89 -40.66
CA THR A 123 10.28 2.38 -40.33
C THR A 123 10.53 2.14 -38.85
N LEU A 124 9.78 2.78 -37.93
CA LEU A 124 10.06 2.73 -36.49
C LEU A 124 9.02 1.97 -35.65
N GLY A 125 7.81 1.70 -36.19
CA GLY A 125 6.76 0.96 -35.48
C GLY A 125 7.20 -0.48 -35.16
N THR A 126 7.73 -0.71 -33.96
CA THR A 126 8.24 -2.03 -33.52
C THR A 126 7.32 -2.71 -32.52
N PHE A 127 6.30 -2.02 -32.03
CA PHE A 127 5.27 -2.56 -31.14
C PHE A 127 4.30 -3.51 -31.86
N SER A 128 3.68 -3.01 -32.94
CA SER A 128 2.72 -3.73 -33.79
C SER A 128 2.44 -2.94 -35.08
N GLY A 129 2.08 -3.64 -36.16
CA GLY A 129 1.55 -3.03 -37.39
C GLY A 129 0.03 -2.87 -37.41
N GLU A 130 -0.61 -3.04 -36.25
CA GLU A 130 -2.07 -3.09 -36.10
C GLU A 130 -2.66 -1.70 -35.84
N ALA A 131 -3.95 -1.53 -36.10
CA ALA A 131 -4.69 -0.35 -35.64
C ALA A 131 -4.58 -0.20 -34.11
N GLY A 132 -4.63 1.03 -33.62
CA GLY A 132 -4.53 1.33 -32.19
C GLY A 132 -5.76 0.91 -31.39
N GLY A 133 -5.58 0.76 -30.07
CA GLY A 133 -6.66 0.73 -29.09
C GLY A 133 -6.78 2.09 -28.38
N SER A 134 -7.10 2.08 -27.09
CA SER A 134 -7.13 3.29 -26.26
C SER A 134 -6.69 2.98 -24.84
N ILE A 135 -5.96 3.92 -24.23
CA ILE A 135 -5.47 3.80 -22.85
C ILE A 135 -5.96 5.00 -22.05
N LYS A 136 -6.64 4.71 -20.95
CA LYS A 136 -6.92 5.66 -19.86
C LYS A 136 -5.91 5.38 -18.74
N ALA A 137 -5.22 6.41 -18.27
CA ALA A 137 -4.21 6.28 -17.21
C ALA A 137 -4.58 7.11 -15.98
N PHE A 138 -4.39 6.54 -14.79
CA PHE A 138 -4.64 7.22 -13.52
C PHE A 138 -3.65 6.76 -12.44
N ASN A 139 -3.12 7.71 -11.67
CA ASN A 139 -2.29 7.45 -10.47
C ASN A 139 -1.07 6.51 -10.66
N ASN A 140 -0.46 6.46 -11.85
CA ASN A 140 0.74 5.63 -12.06
C ASN A 140 2.01 6.36 -11.59
N THR A 141 2.99 5.63 -11.04
CA THR A 141 4.30 6.16 -10.68
C THR A 141 5.34 5.75 -11.72
N PHE A 142 6.06 6.75 -12.26
CA PHE A 142 7.20 6.54 -13.14
C PHE A 142 8.49 6.89 -12.39
N ASP A 143 9.26 5.87 -12.02
CA ASP A 143 10.53 5.93 -11.32
C ASP A 143 11.65 5.58 -12.31
N ALA A 144 12.10 6.58 -13.06
CA ALA A 144 13.14 6.41 -14.07
C ALA A 144 14.47 6.97 -13.56
N ASP A 145 15.54 6.20 -13.73
CA ASP A 145 16.89 6.74 -13.71
C ASP A 145 17.17 7.45 -15.04
N ILE A 146 17.35 8.78 -14.95
CA ILE A 146 17.59 9.69 -16.08
C ILE A 146 18.90 9.33 -16.82
N ALA A 147 19.84 8.63 -16.17
CA ALA A 147 21.14 8.32 -16.77
C ALA A 147 21.13 7.08 -17.69
N THR A 148 20.13 6.19 -17.59
CA THR A 148 20.24 4.84 -18.18
C THR A 148 19.09 4.41 -19.09
N ASN A 149 17.89 5.00 -18.98
CA ASN A 149 16.71 4.34 -19.55
C ASN A 149 15.93 5.10 -20.65
N ASN A 150 16.25 6.37 -20.97
CA ASN A 150 15.56 7.16 -22.02
C ASN A 150 14.03 6.99 -22.03
N MET A 151 13.40 6.98 -20.84
CA MET A 151 11.98 6.70 -20.71
C MET A 151 11.16 7.75 -21.45
N ARG A 152 10.26 7.31 -22.34
CA ARG A 152 9.34 8.20 -23.06
C ARG A 152 7.89 7.82 -22.78
N PHE A 153 7.10 8.83 -22.43
CA PHE A 153 5.66 8.74 -22.26
C PHE A 153 5.05 10.09 -22.64
N VAL A 154 4.03 10.07 -23.51
CA VAL A 154 3.33 11.27 -23.97
C VAL A 154 1.87 11.20 -23.57
N ALA A 155 1.45 12.10 -22.69
CA ALA A 155 0.04 12.25 -22.34
C ALA A 155 -0.74 12.97 -23.44
N TYR A 156 -2.01 12.63 -23.60
CA TYR A 156 -2.91 13.39 -24.47
C TYR A 156 -2.95 14.86 -24.04
N GLY A 157 -2.70 15.78 -24.97
CA GLY A 157 -2.71 17.21 -24.68
C GLY A 157 -1.59 17.69 -23.75
N ASP A 158 -0.51 16.91 -23.59
CA ASP A 158 0.70 17.35 -22.89
C ASP A 158 1.20 18.67 -23.49
N THR A 159 1.52 19.65 -22.65
CA THR A 159 1.96 20.99 -23.06
C THR A 159 3.45 21.08 -23.34
N ASN A 160 4.22 20.02 -23.11
CA ASN A 160 5.65 20.02 -23.36
C ASN A 160 5.93 20.27 -24.86
N PRO A 161 6.75 21.28 -25.23
CA PRO A 161 7.08 21.57 -26.62
C PRO A 161 7.75 20.39 -27.35
N LEU A 162 8.44 19.50 -26.64
CA LEU A 162 9.05 18.29 -27.22
C LEU A 162 8.00 17.31 -27.78
N TYR A 163 6.75 17.42 -27.35
CA TYR A 163 5.64 16.59 -27.81
C TYR A 163 4.71 17.35 -28.77
N ASN A 164 5.02 18.61 -29.10
CA ASN A 164 4.19 19.49 -29.92
C ASN A 164 5.05 20.30 -30.90
N VAL A 165 5.59 19.60 -31.90
CA VAL A 165 6.42 20.21 -32.93
C VAL A 165 5.55 20.56 -34.14
N SER A 166 5.37 21.87 -34.37
CA SER A 166 4.54 22.40 -35.47
C SER A 166 4.84 21.73 -36.81
N GLY A 167 3.78 21.24 -37.47
CA GLY A 167 3.85 20.54 -38.75
C GLY A 167 4.45 19.13 -38.70
N LYS A 168 4.80 18.60 -37.51
CA LYS A 168 5.40 17.27 -37.34
C LYS A 168 4.61 16.38 -36.39
N ILE A 169 4.38 16.80 -35.15
CA ILE A 169 3.67 16.02 -34.12
C ILE A 169 2.85 16.93 -33.20
N SER A 170 1.78 16.37 -32.62
CA SER A 170 0.91 17.06 -31.65
C SER A 170 0.39 16.04 -30.64
N SER A 171 0.52 16.32 -29.35
CA SER A 171 0.09 15.42 -28.27
C SER A 171 -1.43 15.21 -28.23
N THR A 172 -2.22 16.00 -28.98
CA THR A 172 -3.67 15.80 -29.15
C THR A 172 -4.03 14.81 -30.25
N THR A 173 -3.06 14.38 -31.05
CA THR A 173 -3.22 13.36 -32.09
C THR A 173 -2.25 12.20 -31.91
N ASP A 174 -1.16 12.42 -31.19
CA ASP A 174 -0.02 11.55 -31.08
C ASP A 174 0.43 11.39 -29.63
N PHE A 175 -0.12 10.39 -28.95
CA PHE A 175 0.00 10.21 -27.51
C PHE A 175 -0.04 8.73 -27.14
N ASP A 176 0.41 8.41 -25.93
CA ASP A 176 0.45 7.05 -25.39
C ASP A 176 -0.75 6.73 -24.50
N ALA A 177 -1.31 7.73 -23.80
CA ALA A 177 -2.51 7.57 -23.00
C ALA A 177 -3.25 8.89 -22.76
N TYR A 178 -4.55 8.79 -22.45
CA TYR A 178 -5.33 9.88 -21.88
C TYR A 178 -5.22 9.83 -20.35
N VAL A 179 -4.51 10.79 -19.75
CA VAL A 179 -4.31 10.85 -18.30
C VAL A 179 -5.44 11.64 -17.67
N VAL A 180 -6.16 11.02 -16.72
CA VAL A 180 -7.26 11.68 -16.01
C VAL A 180 -6.81 12.27 -14.67
N THR A 181 -7.49 13.32 -14.22
CA THR A 181 -7.21 13.96 -12.93
C THR A 181 -7.90 13.20 -11.80
N ASN A 182 -9.16 12.80 -12.00
CA ASN A 182 -9.88 11.96 -11.06
C ASN A 182 -10.11 10.58 -11.66
N ARG A 183 -10.06 9.54 -10.82
CA ARG A 183 -10.30 8.14 -11.20
C ARG A 183 -11.56 7.97 -12.05
N GLY A 184 -12.64 8.64 -11.66
CA GLY A 184 -13.96 8.52 -12.29
C GLY A 184 -14.17 9.32 -13.58
N ASP A 185 -13.21 10.15 -14.00
CA ASP A 185 -13.37 10.99 -15.19
C ASP A 185 -13.48 10.11 -16.45
N GLN A 186 -14.39 10.45 -17.37
CA GLN A 186 -14.54 9.74 -18.62
C GLN A 186 -13.57 10.27 -19.68
N VAL A 187 -13.07 9.38 -20.54
CA VAL A 187 -12.36 9.77 -21.76
C VAL A 187 -13.40 10.23 -22.80
N PRO A 188 -13.29 11.46 -23.35
CA PRO A 188 -14.22 11.95 -24.36
C PRO A 188 -14.16 11.13 -25.65
N ALA A 189 -15.32 10.92 -26.30
CA ALA A 189 -15.40 10.21 -27.58
C ALA A 189 -14.68 10.91 -28.76
N THR A 190 -14.27 12.17 -28.57
CA THR A 190 -13.42 12.91 -29.51
C THR A 190 -11.95 12.46 -29.46
N VAL A 191 -11.52 11.80 -28.38
CA VAL A 191 -10.17 11.24 -28.24
C VAL A 191 -10.16 9.88 -28.93
N LYS A 192 -9.37 9.77 -29.99
CA LYS A 192 -9.31 8.58 -30.85
C LYS A 192 -7.88 8.13 -31.09
N SER A 193 -7.68 6.85 -31.28
CA SER A 193 -6.42 6.34 -31.82
C SER A 193 -6.19 6.89 -33.23
N PHE A 194 -4.95 7.26 -33.53
CA PHE A 194 -4.52 7.76 -34.83
C PHE A 194 -4.81 6.72 -35.92
N SER A 195 -4.34 5.48 -35.72
CA SER A 195 -4.66 4.37 -36.60
C SER A 195 -5.92 3.65 -36.11
N GLY A 196 -6.93 3.54 -36.98
CA GLY A 196 -8.20 2.86 -36.71
C GLY A 196 -9.30 3.72 -36.09
N ALA A 197 -8.99 4.94 -35.62
CA ALA A 197 -9.97 5.87 -35.05
C ALA A 197 -10.81 5.29 -33.88
N ASN A 198 -10.24 4.38 -33.09
CA ASN A 198 -10.91 3.71 -31.97
C ASN A 198 -10.98 4.62 -30.74
N THR A 199 -12.06 4.48 -29.96
CA THR A 199 -12.30 5.24 -28.74
C THR A 199 -12.21 4.36 -27.49
N TYR A 200 -11.87 4.96 -26.35
CA TYR A 200 -12.00 4.30 -25.06
C TYR A 200 -13.48 4.13 -24.68
N ASN A 201 -13.88 2.94 -24.23
CA ASN A 201 -15.28 2.61 -23.98
C ASN A 201 -15.79 2.97 -22.57
N ASN A 202 -14.94 3.54 -21.71
CA ASN A 202 -15.29 3.96 -20.34
C ASN A 202 -15.89 2.83 -19.46
N PHE A 203 -15.50 1.57 -19.69
CA PHE A 203 -16.02 0.42 -18.96
C PHE A 203 -15.79 0.52 -17.44
N ASP A 204 -14.71 1.15 -17.02
CA ASP A 204 -14.33 1.39 -15.63
C ASP A 204 -15.32 2.30 -14.88
N THR A 205 -16.16 3.04 -15.60
CA THR A 205 -17.21 3.89 -15.02
C THR A 205 -18.55 3.19 -14.83
N ASN A 206 -18.70 1.97 -15.36
CA ASN A 206 -19.94 1.20 -15.28
C ASN A 206 -20.13 0.60 -13.87
N ALA A 207 -21.19 1.03 -13.17
CA ALA A 207 -21.52 0.59 -11.81
C ALA A 207 -21.81 -0.92 -11.67
N SER A 208 -22.15 -1.61 -12.77
CA SER A 208 -22.33 -3.06 -12.77
C SER A 208 -21.02 -3.85 -12.82
N LEU A 209 -19.88 -3.19 -13.08
CA LEU A 209 -18.56 -3.83 -13.09
C LEU A 209 -17.81 -3.51 -11.79
N TYR A 210 -17.08 -4.50 -11.28
CA TYR A 210 -16.32 -4.37 -10.03
C TYR A 210 -15.35 -3.18 -10.03
N VAL A 211 -14.80 -2.85 -11.22
CA VAL A 211 -13.79 -1.81 -11.42
C VAL A 211 -14.26 -0.45 -10.89
N LYS A 212 -15.57 -0.14 -11.00
CA LYS A 212 -16.10 1.15 -10.56
C LYS A 212 -15.93 1.38 -9.06
N ASN A 213 -16.17 0.34 -8.26
CA ASN A 213 -16.19 0.43 -6.79
C ASN A 213 -14.90 -0.11 -6.15
N LEU A 214 -13.92 -0.53 -6.95
CA LEU A 214 -12.64 -1.00 -6.44
C LEU A 214 -11.83 0.17 -5.87
N VAL A 215 -11.34 -0.01 -4.64
CA VAL A 215 -10.30 0.84 -4.05
C VAL A 215 -8.95 0.20 -4.35
N VAL A 216 -8.15 0.89 -5.16
CA VAL A 216 -6.78 0.48 -5.48
C VAL A 216 -5.80 1.07 -4.48
N GLU A 217 -4.67 0.39 -4.31
CA GLU A 217 -3.60 0.85 -3.43
C GLU A 217 -2.80 1.96 -4.11
N GLN A 218 -2.00 2.68 -3.33
CA GLN A 218 -1.00 3.58 -3.90
C GLN A 218 0.13 2.75 -4.56
N PRO A 219 0.73 3.22 -5.67
CA PRO A 219 1.74 2.47 -6.43
C PRO A 219 2.90 1.94 -5.58
N ALA A 220 3.39 2.72 -4.62
CA ALA A 220 4.49 2.30 -3.74
C ALA A 220 4.10 1.13 -2.82
N THR A 221 2.89 1.15 -2.26
CA THR A 221 2.34 0.05 -1.46
C THR A 221 2.14 -1.20 -2.32
N ALA A 222 1.58 -1.03 -3.52
CA ALA A 222 1.39 -2.11 -4.47
C ALA A 222 2.73 -2.77 -4.83
N LYS A 223 3.76 -1.97 -5.16
CA LYS A 223 5.12 -2.46 -5.42
C LYS A 223 5.66 -3.32 -4.28
N ALA A 224 5.55 -2.87 -3.03
CA ALA A 224 6.02 -3.63 -1.88
C ALA A 224 5.32 -5.00 -1.77
N LYS A 225 3.99 -5.03 -1.98
CA LYS A 225 3.22 -6.28 -1.99
C LYS A 225 3.60 -7.19 -3.15
N VAL A 226 3.84 -6.62 -4.34
CA VAL A 226 4.26 -7.39 -5.52
C VAL A 226 5.59 -8.08 -5.26
N ILE A 227 6.59 -7.37 -4.72
CA ILE A 227 7.90 -7.95 -4.37
C ILE A 227 7.76 -9.10 -3.36
N GLN A 228 6.81 -8.99 -2.44
CA GLN A 228 6.60 -10.00 -1.40
C GLN A 228 5.83 -11.24 -1.89
N TYR A 229 4.80 -11.04 -2.71
CA TYR A 229 3.76 -12.04 -2.95
C TYR A 229 3.66 -12.54 -4.40
N ALA A 230 4.23 -11.84 -5.39
CA ALA A 230 4.18 -12.31 -6.76
C ALA A 230 5.03 -13.57 -6.98
N GLY A 231 4.52 -14.51 -7.76
CA GLY A 231 5.12 -15.82 -7.99
C GLY A 231 4.79 -16.81 -6.87
N ARG A 232 5.75 -17.65 -6.51
CA ARG A 232 5.60 -18.58 -5.38
C ARG A 232 5.77 -17.80 -4.06
N ILE A 233 4.91 -18.06 -3.07
CA ILE A 233 4.94 -17.41 -1.74
C ILE A 233 6.39 -17.35 -1.21
N SER A 234 6.83 -16.17 -0.76
CA SER A 234 8.23 -15.89 -0.34
C SER A 234 9.28 -15.94 -1.48
N GLY A 235 8.87 -15.61 -2.71
CA GLY A 235 9.72 -15.45 -3.89
C GLY A 235 10.28 -16.75 -4.46
N GLY A 236 9.63 -17.89 -4.21
CA GLY A 236 10.01 -19.20 -4.76
C GLY A 236 11.35 -19.79 -4.31
N ASP A 237 11.63 -21.00 -4.77
CA ASP A 237 12.86 -21.79 -4.53
C ASP A 237 13.92 -21.61 -5.61
N LEU A 238 13.55 -21.10 -6.80
CA LEU A 238 14.52 -20.51 -7.73
C LEU A 238 14.79 -19.07 -7.28
N LYS A 239 16.06 -18.71 -7.06
CA LYS A 239 16.47 -17.34 -6.72
C LYS A 239 17.35 -16.78 -7.83
N TRP A 240 17.01 -15.59 -8.30
CA TRP A 240 17.79 -14.85 -9.28
C TRP A 240 17.87 -13.38 -8.86
N THR A 241 19.01 -12.74 -9.14
CA THR A 241 19.20 -11.31 -8.91
C THR A 241 19.70 -10.71 -10.21
N PHE A 242 18.93 -9.76 -10.73
CA PHE A 242 19.33 -9.00 -11.92
C PHE A 242 20.38 -7.96 -11.56
N ASN A 243 21.26 -7.69 -12.53
CA ASN A 243 22.15 -6.56 -12.47
C ASN A 243 21.48 -5.39 -13.20
N ASN A 244 20.73 -4.57 -12.47
CA ASN A 244 19.97 -3.47 -13.04
C ASN A 244 20.82 -2.52 -13.91
N GLY A 245 22.11 -2.35 -13.61
CA GLY A 245 23.00 -1.49 -14.41
C GLY A 245 23.32 -2.03 -15.81
N ILE A 246 23.03 -3.31 -16.07
CA ILE A 246 23.27 -3.99 -17.36
C ILE A 246 21.95 -4.49 -17.95
N ASP A 247 21.13 -5.15 -17.14
CA ASP A 247 19.96 -5.90 -17.59
C ASP A 247 18.79 -4.97 -17.95
N ASP A 248 18.63 -3.81 -17.28
CA ASP A 248 17.58 -2.83 -17.60
C ASP A 248 17.64 -2.37 -19.06
N ALA A 249 18.85 -2.24 -19.62
CA ALA A 249 19.08 -1.73 -20.97
C ALA A 249 19.08 -2.82 -22.06
N SER A 250 18.99 -4.10 -21.68
CA SER A 250 19.25 -5.23 -22.58
C SER A 250 18.03 -6.12 -22.77
N ALA A 251 17.66 -6.36 -24.03
CA ALA A 251 16.69 -7.40 -24.40
C ALA A 251 17.36 -8.74 -24.81
N LEU A 252 18.69 -8.86 -24.64
CA LEU A 252 19.41 -10.07 -24.99
C LEU A 252 19.17 -11.18 -23.96
N VAL A 253 19.35 -12.44 -24.39
CA VAL A 253 19.23 -13.58 -23.49
C VAL A 253 20.33 -13.53 -22.44
N ILE A 254 19.97 -13.55 -21.16
CA ILE A 254 20.92 -13.69 -20.06
C ILE A 254 21.35 -15.16 -20.00
N THR A 255 22.52 -15.49 -20.56
CA THR A 255 23.02 -16.87 -20.68
C THR A 255 23.06 -17.61 -19.34
N ALA A 256 23.45 -16.92 -18.26
CA ALA A 256 23.53 -17.51 -16.93
C ALA A 256 22.13 -17.84 -16.36
N LEU A 257 21.15 -16.95 -16.52
CA LEU A 257 19.75 -17.20 -16.11
C LEU A 257 19.15 -18.35 -16.92
N LYS A 258 19.37 -18.38 -18.24
CA LYS A 258 18.92 -19.49 -19.09
C LYS A 258 19.47 -20.82 -18.59
N ASN A 259 20.77 -20.88 -18.26
CA ASN A 259 21.39 -22.10 -17.75
C ASN A 259 20.81 -22.48 -16.37
N ALA A 260 20.57 -21.52 -15.48
CA ALA A 260 19.92 -21.77 -14.19
C ALA A 260 18.50 -22.34 -14.38
N LEU A 261 17.69 -21.75 -15.26
CA LEU A 261 16.33 -22.23 -15.57
C LEU A 261 16.33 -23.62 -16.20
N THR A 262 17.24 -23.89 -17.15
CA THR A 262 17.29 -25.18 -17.85
C THR A 262 17.71 -26.32 -16.92
N ASN A 263 18.54 -26.02 -15.92
CA ASN A 263 19.01 -26.99 -14.93
C ASN A 263 18.12 -27.01 -13.67
N TYR A 264 17.17 -26.10 -13.54
CA TYR A 264 16.32 -25.99 -12.36
C TYR A 264 15.36 -27.17 -12.29
N THR A 265 15.43 -27.91 -11.18
CA THR A 265 14.48 -28.97 -10.85
C THR A 265 13.70 -28.51 -9.62
N SER A 266 12.39 -28.36 -9.78
CA SER A 266 11.53 -27.93 -8.69
C SER A 266 11.46 -28.99 -7.60
N THR A 267 11.49 -28.57 -6.33
CA THR A 267 11.15 -29.44 -5.18
C THR A 267 9.65 -29.70 -5.05
N LEU A 268 8.88 -29.32 -6.08
CA LEU A 268 7.43 -29.38 -6.08
C LEU A 268 7.02 -30.86 -6.21
N VAL A 269 6.55 -31.41 -5.11
CA VAL A 269 6.12 -32.82 -5.03
C VAL A 269 4.76 -33.02 -5.72
N ALA A 270 3.87 -32.02 -5.63
CA ALA A 270 2.55 -32.01 -6.27
C ALA A 270 2.05 -30.56 -6.45
N VAL A 271 1.24 -30.32 -7.48
CA VAL A 271 0.40 -29.12 -7.58
C VAL A 271 -0.92 -29.43 -6.89
N GLN A 272 -1.31 -28.66 -5.87
CA GLN A 272 -2.63 -28.83 -5.25
C GLN A 272 -3.74 -28.54 -6.28
N GLY A 273 -4.64 -29.51 -6.47
CA GLY A 273 -5.73 -29.43 -7.45
C GLY A 273 -6.48 -30.73 -7.69
N GLU A 274 -5.90 -31.91 -7.39
CA GLU A 274 -6.59 -33.21 -7.58
C GLU A 274 -7.31 -33.76 -6.33
N THR A 275 -7.11 -33.14 -5.17
CA THR A 275 -8.03 -33.34 -4.05
C THR A 275 -8.96 -32.15 -4.04
N THR A 276 -10.26 -32.41 -4.21
CA THR A 276 -11.33 -31.43 -4.00
C THR A 276 -11.01 -30.74 -2.68
N ALA A 277 -10.66 -29.45 -2.72
CA ALA A 277 -10.68 -28.66 -1.51
C ALA A 277 -12.07 -28.89 -0.92
N VAL A 278 -12.14 -29.39 0.31
CA VAL A 278 -13.38 -29.29 1.07
C VAL A 278 -13.56 -27.79 1.25
N VAL A 279 -14.26 -27.18 0.28
CA VAL A 279 -14.70 -25.81 0.36
C VAL A 279 -15.37 -25.74 1.72
N SER A 280 -14.89 -24.87 2.60
CA SER A 280 -15.52 -24.77 3.90
C SER A 280 -17.01 -24.55 3.65
N SER A 281 -17.81 -25.44 4.19
CA SER A 281 -19.26 -25.31 4.18
C SER A 281 -19.70 -24.13 5.03
N GLN A 282 -18.85 -23.57 5.89
CA GLN A 282 -19.16 -22.32 6.60
C GLN A 282 -19.01 -21.12 5.67
N THR A 283 -20.03 -20.27 5.64
CA THR A 283 -20.05 -19.05 4.82
C THR A 283 -20.29 -17.81 5.67
N LEU A 284 -19.75 -16.67 5.24
CA LEU A 284 -19.99 -15.36 5.81
C LEU A 284 -20.02 -14.34 4.66
N SER A 285 -21.18 -13.75 4.40
CA SER A 285 -21.38 -12.81 3.30
C SER A 285 -21.94 -11.47 3.81
N THR A 286 -21.74 -10.42 3.01
CA THR A 286 -22.27 -9.08 3.25
C THR A 286 -22.55 -8.42 1.90
N ASP A 287 -23.58 -7.60 1.84
CA ASP A 287 -24.00 -6.81 0.67
C ASP A 287 -23.55 -5.34 0.77
N THR A 288 -22.93 -4.97 1.89
CA THR A 288 -22.47 -3.60 2.21
C THR A 288 -20.94 -3.54 2.31
N ASP A 289 -20.35 -2.36 2.13
CA ASP A 289 -18.93 -2.15 2.45
C ASP A 289 -18.71 -2.33 3.96
N ASN A 290 -17.68 -3.09 4.33
CA ASN A 290 -17.30 -3.34 5.71
C ASN A 290 -16.44 -2.20 6.28
N ASN A 291 -16.11 -1.21 5.46
CA ASN A 291 -15.38 -0.02 5.85
C ASN A 291 -16.23 1.21 5.61
N GLN A 292 -16.25 2.12 6.58
CA GLN A 292 -16.95 3.39 6.43
C GLN A 292 -16.10 4.54 6.96
N THR A 293 -16.15 5.66 6.26
CA THR A 293 -15.60 6.93 6.71
C THR A 293 -16.75 7.90 6.88
N VAL A 294 -16.93 8.44 8.08
CA VAL A 294 -18.03 9.35 8.40
C VAL A 294 -17.51 10.59 9.11
N THR A 295 -18.21 11.71 8.92
CA THR A 295 -17.95 12.96 9.65
C THR A 295 -18.44 12.89 11.09
N ALA A 296 -17.90 13.76 11.95
CA ALA A 296 -18.30 13.82 13.36
C ALA A 296 -19.81 13.96 13.54
N ASN A 297 -20.38 13.16 14.45
CA ASN A 297 -21.82 13.06 14.75
C ASN A 297 -22.70 12.44 13.66
N THR A 298 -22.13 11.85 12.61
CA THR A 298 -22.88 11.11 11.58
C THR A 298 -22.89 9.63 11.90
N ALA A 299 -24.06 8.99 11.88
CA ALA A 299 -24.17 7.54 12.05
C ALA A 299 -23.59 6.80 10.83
N ILE A 300 -23.01 5.62 11.04
CA ILE A 300 -22.67 4.71 9.95
C ILE A 300 -23.95 4.13 9.34
N GLU A 301 -23.89 3.83 8.04
CA GLU A 301 -24.86 2.96 7.41
C GLU A 301 -24.78 1.57 8.05
N PRO A 302 -25.89 0.90 8.36
CA PRO A 302 -25.84 -0.43 8.95
C PRO A 302 -25.14 -1.45 8.04
N MET A 303 -24.14 -2.15 8.57
CA MET A 303 -23.45 -3.23 7.86
C MET A 303 -24.04 -4.57 8.28
N ILE A 304 -24.53 -5.36 7.32
CA ILE A 304 -25.21 -6.63 7.59
C ILE A 304 -24.36 -7.79 7.09
N PHE A 305 -24.02 -8.70 8.00
CA PHE A 305 -23.27 -9.92 7.73
C PHE A 305 -24.17 -11.12 7.94
N THR A 306 -24.28 -11.99 6.95
CA THR A 306 -25.07 -13.22 7.03
C THR A 306 -24.13 -14.42 7.09
N TRP A 307 -24.23 -15.25 8.13
CA TRP A 307 -23.48 -16.50 8.22
C TRP A 307 -24.33 -17.70 7.78
N GLY A 308 -23.70 -18.72 7.19
CA GLY A 308 -24.44 -19.80 6.56
C GLY A 308 -23.68 -21.12 6.43
N GLY A 309 -24.32 -22.05 5.71
CA GLY A 309 -23.93 -23.45 5.59
C GLY A 309 -23.77 -24.12 6.96
N ASP A 310 -22.62 -24.75 7.22
CA ASP A 310 -22.37 -25.51 8.46
C ASP A 310 -22.07 -24.63 9.69
N ALA A 311 -22.00 -23.31 9.52
CA ALA A 311 -21.83 -22.40 10.62
C ALA A 311 -23.07 -22.44 11.53
N THR A 312 -22.83 -22.79 12.80
CA THR A 312 -23.84 -22.73 13.87
C THR A 312 -23.84 -21.39 14.57
N ASN A 313 -22.75 -20.60 14.43
CA ASN A 313 -22.59 -19.33 15.10
C ASN A 313 -21.66 -18.37 14.34
N ALA A 314 -21.66 -17.10 14.74
CA ALA A 314 -20.63 -16.12 14.40
C ALA A 314 -20.28 -15.23 15.61
N THR A 315 -19.01 -14.87 15.76
CA THR A 315 -18.49 -14.07 16.88
C THR A 315 -17.88 -12.77 16.36
N VAL A 316 -18.22 -11.65 17.00
CA VAL A 316 -17.65 -10.33 16.70
C VAL A 316 -16.57 -10.00 17.73
N THR A 317 -15.43 -9.52 17.27
CA THR A 317 -14.32 -9.00 18.10
C THR A 317 -14.08 -7.54 17.75
N GLY A 318 -13.76 -6.70 18.75
CA GLY A 318 -13.53 -5.27 18.57
C GLY A 318 -14.77 -4.38 18.74
N LEU A 319 -15.96 -4.97 18.95
CA LEU A 319 -17.22 -4.26 19.21
C LEU A 319 -17.95 -4.84 20.44
N PRO A 320 -18.76 -4.03 21.15
CA PRO A 320 -19.00 -2.60 20.93
C PRO A 320 -17.78 -1.73 21.31
N SER A 321 -17.54 -0.66 20.54
CA SER A 321 -16.41 0.26 20.77
C SER A 321 -16.68 1.63 20.14
N ASN A 322 -16.29 2.70 20.84
CA ASN A 322 -16.39 4.11 20.40
C ASN A 322 -17.70 4.47 19.67
N GLY A 323 -18.84 4.12 20.26
CA GLY A 323 -20.17 4.45 19.70
C GLY A 323 -20.66 3.53 18.58
N ILE A 324 -19.87 2.54 18.18
CA ILE A 324 -20.28 1.46 17.26
C ILE A 324 -20.67 0.22 18.07
N ILE A 325 -21.82 -0.36 17.74
CA ILE A 325 -22.40 -1.54 18.37
C ILE A 325 -22.68 -2.61 17.31
N PHE A 326 -22.97 -3.83 17.77
CA PHE A 326 -23.50 -4.86 16.90
C PHE A 326 -24.70 -5.56 17.56
N THR A 327 -25.64 -5.99 16.73
CA THR A 327 -26.75 -6.86 17.12
C THR A 327 -26.64 -8.16 16.35
N LYS A 328 -26.86 -9.28 17.04
CA LYS A 328 -26.81 -10.61 16.44
C LYS A 328 -28.19 -11.27 16.49
N ASP A 329 -28.68 -11.65 15.33
CA ASP A 329 -29.94 -12.37 15.14
C ASP A 329 -29.62 -13.82 14.75
N THR A 330 -29.66 -14.71 15.74
CA THR A 330 -29.36 -16.14 15.53
C THR A 330 -30.38 -16.84 14.62
N PRO A 331 -31.71 -16.61 14.76
CA PRO A 331 -32.70 -17.16 13.83
C PRO A 331 -32.45 -16.82 12.36
N ASN A 332 -32.16 -15.55 12.05
CA ASN A 332 -31.89 -15.11 10.68
C ASN A 332 -30.43 -15.26 10.26
N LYS A 333 -29.56 -15.69 11.19
CA LYS A 333 -28.12 -15.84 11.02
C LYS A 333 -27.43 -14.54 10.56
N THR A 334 -27.79 -13.40 11.15
CA THR A 334 -27.21 -12.10 10.80
C THR A 334 -26.53 -11.38 11.96
N ILE A 335 -25.43 -10.69 11.68
CA ILE A 335 -24.81 -9.67 12.53
C ILE A 335 -25.03 -8.33 11.84
N THR A 336 -25.67 -7.39 12.52
CA THR A 336 -25.81 -6.00 12.05
C THR A 336 -24.91 -5.10 12.89
N ILE A 337 -24.03 -4.35 12.25
CA ILE A 337 -23.15 -3.36 12.89
C ILE A 337 -23.69 -1.98 12.57
N SER A 338 -23.89 -1.15 13.60
CA SER A 338 -24.47 0.18 13.47
C SER A 338 -23.99 1.10 14.60
N GLY A 339 -24.24 2.40 14.47
CA GLY A 339 -23.96 3.38 15.52
C GLY A 339 -23.40 4.69 14.99
N THR A 340 -23.00 5.57 15.91
CA THR A 340 -22.37 6.85 15.59
C THR A 340 -20.97 6.84 16.19
N PRO A 341 -19.90 6.78 15.38
CA PRO A 341 -18.55 6.64 15.89
C PRO A 341 -18.08 7.92 16.59
N THR A 342 -17.43 7.74 17.74
CA THR A 342 -16.74 8.83 18.48
C THR A 342 -15.23 8.81 18.29
N ALA A 343 -14.69 7.77 17.65
CA ALA A 343 -13.30 7.61 17.24
C ALA A 343 -13.21 6.50 16.18
N ASN A 344 -12.02 6.26 15.64
CA ASN A 344 -11.82 5.13 14.73
C ASN A 344 -12.04 3.79 15.45
N VAL A 345 -12.64 2.84 14.76
CA VAL A 345 -12.96 1.49 15.26
C VAL A 345 -12.55 0.46 14.23
N SER A 346 -11.99 -0.66 14.68
CA SER A 346 -11.75 -1.83 13.84
C SER A 346 -12.43 -3.05 14.47
N TYR A 347 -12.94 -3.94 13.64
CA TYR A 347 -13.62 -5.14 14.10
C TYR A 347 -13.37 -6.34 13.19
N SER A 348 -13.60 -7.53 13.72
CA SER A 348 -13.58 -8.78 12.97
C SER A 348 -14.75 -9.69 13.35
N ILE A 349 -15.21 -10.48 12.38
CA ILE A 349 -16.27 -11.48 12.54
C ILE A 349 -15.69 -12.83 12.12
N ALA A 350 -15.94 -13.86 12.92
CA ALA A 350 -15.55 -15.24 12.60
C ALA A 350 -16.72 -16.20 12.84
N THR A 351 -17.02 -17.07 11.87
CA THR A 351 -18.00 -18.14 12.05
C THR A 351 -17.45 -19.26 12.92
N SER A 352 -18.34 -20.05 13.52
CA SER A 352 -17.98 -21.30 14.17
C SER A 352 -19.04 -22.36 13.85
N GLY A 353 -18.61 -23.61 13.77
CA GLY A 353 -19.44 -24.78 13.49
C GLY A 353 -18.71 -26.06 13.88
N ALA A 354 -19.45 -27.16 14.01
CA ALA A 354 -18.86 -28.47 14.32
C ALA A 354 -18.07 -29.06 13.12
N THR A 355 -18.38 -28.60 11.91
CA THR A 355 -17.77 -28.99 10.64
C THR A 355 -17.41 -27.75 9.82
N GLY A 356 -16.49 -27.89 8.86
CA GLY A 356 -15.95 -26.77 8.07
C GLY A 356 -14.93 -25.91 8.83
N THR A 357 -14.21 -25.06 8.12
CA THR A 357 -13.28 -24.08 8.68
C THR A 357 -13.97 -22.71 8.86
N PRO A 358 -13.67 -21.93 9.91
CA PRO A 358 -14.25 -20.60 10.10
C PRO A 358 -14.10 -19.68 8.88
N ALA A 359 -15.21 -19.11 8.40
CA ALA A 359 -15.22 -17.96 7.51
C ALA A 359 -15.02 -16.69 8.33
N THR A 360 -14.26 -15.72 7.80
CA THR A 360 -13.93 -14.48 8.52
C THR A 360 -14.20 -13.24 7.68
N ALA A 361 -14.58 -12.15 8.34
CA ALA A 361 -14.70 -10.81 7.77
C ALA A 361 -14.06 -9.79 8.71
N THR A 362 -13.57 -8.69 8.17
CA THR A 362 -13.01 -7.57 8.96
C THR A 362 -13.56 -6.26 8.42
N GLY A 363 -13.57 -5.23 9.26
CA GLY A 363 -14.07 -3.91 8.88
C GLY A 363 -13.51 -2.80 9.76
N THR A 364 -13.64 -1.57 9.26
CA THR A 364 -13.17 -0.35 9.94
C THR A 364 -14.18 0.77 9.85
N VAL A 365 -14.32 1.56 10.90
CA VAL A 365 -15.08 2.81 10.90
C VAL A 365 -14.10 3.93 11.20
N THR A 366 -13.95 4.87 10.28
CA THR A 366 -13.04 6.02 10.38
C THR A 366 -13.85 7.29 10.60
N LEU A 367 -13.47 8.07 11.61
CA LEU A 367 -14.08 9.37 11.90
C LEU A 367 -13.24 10.48 11.26
N GLU A 368 -13.79 11.18 10.26
CA GLU A 368 -13.11 12.29 9.60
C GLU A 368 -12.80 13.41 10.61
N GLY A 369 -11.54 13.83 10.64
CA GLY A 369 -11.07 14.91 11.54
C GLY A 369 -10.82 14.48 12.98
N ALA A 370 -10.89 13.19 13.33
CA ALA A 370 -10.43 12.71 14.61
C ALA A 370 -8.92 12.95 14.75
N ALA A 371 -8.51 13.75 15.73
CA ALA A 371 -7.11 13.89 16.09
C ALA A 371 -6.57 12.51 16.49
N THR A 372 -5.68 11.94 15.66
CA THR A 372 -5.00 10.69 15.97
C THR A 372 -3.99 10.97 17.09
N THR A 373 -4.41 10.78 18.33
CA THR A 373 -3.45 10.55 19.40
C THR A 373 -2.83 9.19 19.09
N PRO A 374 -1.50 9.07 18.85
CA PRO A 374 -0.89 7.76 18.67
C PRO A 374 -1.25 6.90 19.87
N PRO A 375 -1.64 5.61 19.70
CA PRO A 375 -1.76 4.72 20.84
C PRO A 375 -0.41 4.74 21.58
N GLY A 376 -0.43 4.76 22.91
CA GLY A 376 0.80 4.59 23.68
C GLY A 376 1.51 3.28 23.30
N ASP A 377 2.77 3.13 23.71
CA ASP A 377 3.49 1.87 23.51
C ASP A 377 2.66 0.67 24.00
N GLN A 378 2.42 -0.29 23.12
CA GLN A 378 1.71 -1.51 23.47
C GLN A 378 2.74 -2.50 23.99
N ILE A 379 2.56 -2.97 25.21
CA ILE A 379 3.52 -3.82 25.90
C ILE A 379 2.81 -5.09 26.36
N HIS A 380 3.44 -6.24 26.15
CA HIS A 380 3.02 -7.51 26.72
C HIS A 380 4.18 -8.22 27.42
N ASN A 381 3.99 -8.52 28.69
CA ASN A 381 4.92 -9.28 29.50
C ASN A 381 4.28 -10.63 29.87
N PHE A 382 4.78 -11.72 29.30
CA PHE A 382 4.23 -13.06 29.51
C PHE A 382 4.34 -13.51 30.98
N THR A 383 5.27 -12.96 31.76
CA THR A 383 5.43 -13.28 33.19
C THR A 383 4.28 -12.77 34.03
N THR A 384 3.83 -11.54 33.78
CA THR A 384 2.78 -10.89 34.57
C THR A 384 1.39 -11.08 33.99
N SER A 385 1.30 -11.24 32.66
CA SER A 385 0.04 -11.12 31.94
C SER A 385 -0.34 -12.40 31.19
N GLY A 386 0.47 -13.46 31.22
CA GLY A 386 0.18 -14.72 30.53
C GLY A 386 -0.18 -14.48 29.06
N LYS A 387 -1.42 -14.79 28.68
CA LYS A 387 -1.96 -14.52 27.33
C LYS A 387 -3.00 -13.39 27.29
N ASP A 388 -3.28 -12.76 28.42
CA ASP A 388 -4.33 -11.73 28.52
C ASP A 388 -3.80 -10.41 27.98
N ASN A 389 -4.34 -9.97 26.84
CA ASN A 389 -4.00 -8.70 26.22
C ASN A 389 -5.15 -8.22 25.33
N THR A 390 -5.37 -6.91 25.25
CA THR A 390 -6.43 -6.29 24.43
C THR A 390 -5.95 -5.82 23.07
N PHE A 391 -4.63 -5.74 22.87
CA PHE A 391 -3.99 -5.32 21.62
C PHE A 391 -3.46 -6.52 20.83
N TYR A 392 -2.79 -7.46 21.49
CA TYR A 392 -2.30 -8.70 20.90
C TYR A 392 -3.31 -9.83 21.12
N THR A 393 -3.76 -10.46 20.04
CA THR A 393 -4.48 -11.75 20.12
C THR A 393 -3.46 -12.87 20.12
N ILE A 394 -3.29 -13.55 21.25
CA ILE A 394 -2.21 -14.53 21.47
C ILE A 394 -2.76 -15.96 21.48
N ILE A 395 -2.36 -16.76 20.49
CA ILE A 395 -2.62 -18.20 20.41
C ILE A 395 -1.31 -18.95 20.62
N GLY A 396 -1.28 -19.84 21.61
CA GLY A 396 -0.13 -20.68 21.91
C GLY A 396 -0.09 -21.17 23.36
N ASN A 397 1.02 -21.80 23.72
CA ASN A 397 1.22 -22.45 25.01
C ASN A 397 2.31 -21.74 25.83
N LEU A 398 1.99 -21.45 27.09
CA LEU A 398 2.94 -20.84 28.03
C LEU A 398 3.87 -21.89 28.65
N ALA A 399 5.04 -21.47 29.11
CA ALA A 399 5.96 -22.30 29.87
C ALA A 399 6.80 -21.46 30.85
N THR A 400 7.13 -22.05 32.00
CA THR A 400 8.00 -21.45 33.05
C THR A 400 9.33 -22.18 33.20
N ASN A 401 9.55 -23.26 32.45
CA ASN A 401 10.74 -24.11 32.51
C ASN A 401 11.70 -23.89 31.34
N LYS A 402 11.68 -22.69 30.74
CA LYS A 402 12.44 -22.33 29.53
C LYS A 402 13.51 -21.25 29.80
N GLY A 403 13.95 -21.14 31.04
CA GLY A 403 14.95 -20.15 31.47
C GLY A 403 14.32 -18.83 31.91
N THR A 404 15.16 -17.82 32.06
CA THR A 404 14.80 -16.48 32.56
C THR A 404 15.55 -15.44 31.75
N VAL A 405 14.88 -14.32 31.43
CA VAL A 405 15.47 -13.21 30.67
C VAL A 405 15.47 -11.95 31.52
N THR A 406 16.57 -11.20 31.50
CA THR A 406 16.62 -9.84 32.06
C THR A 406 16.55 -8.83 30.92
N TYR A 407 15.56 -7.95 30.92
CA TYR A 407 15.38 -6.92 29.88
C TYR A 407 14.89 -5.61 30.51
N LYS A 408 15.68 -4.54 30.37
CA LYS A 408 15.38 -3.18 30.91
C LYS A 408 14.88 -3.23 32.36
N ASP A 409 15.69 -3.83 33.23
CA ASP A 409 15.45 -4.01 34.67
C ASP A 409 14.28 -4.96 35.03
N LEU A 410 13.63 -5.58 34.05
CA LEU A 410 12.62 -6.62 34.28
C LEU A 410 13.26 -8.01 34.30
N THR A 411 12.90 -8.83 35.29
CA THR A 411 13.18 -10.27 35.31
C THR A 411 11.97 -11.05 34.82
N LEU A 412 12.10 -11.70 33.67
CA LEU A 412 11.03 -12.40 32.95
C LEU A 412 11.20 -13.91 33.12
N THR A 413 10.22 -14.59 33.71
CA THR A 413 10.30 -16.00 34.12
C THR A 413 9.26 -16.92 33.45
N GLN A 414 8.32 -16.36 32.69
CA GLN A 414 7.38 -17.12 31.86
C GLN A 414 7.48 -16.67 30.41
N CYS A 415 7.38 -17.63 29.48
CA CYS A 415 7.41 -17.38 28.05
C CYS A 415 6.19 -17.98 27.34
N LEU A 416 5.94 -17.48 26.13
CA LEU A 416 5.20 -18.19 25.10
C LEU A 416 6.15 -19.09 24.32
N LYS A 417 5.85 -20.39 24.22
CA LYS A 417 6.60 -21.31 23.37
C LYS A 417 6.27 -21.02 21.90
N MET A 418 7.28 -20.83 21.05
CA MET A 418 7.08 -20.70 19.60
C MET A 418 6.91 -22.09 18.97
N GLU A 419 5.68 -22.58 18.95
CA GLU A 419 5.26 -23.87 18.37
C GLU A 419 4.56 -23.68 17.01
N THR A 420 4.36 -24.75 16.24
CA THR A 420 3.78 -24.66 14.89
C THR A 420 2.42 -23.96 14.86
N ALA A 421 1.61 -24.13 15.92
CA ALA A 421 0.31 -23.49 16.08
C ALA A 421 0.35 -22.12 16.79
N THR A 422 1.55 -21.62 17.13
CA THR A 422 1.69 -20.34 17.83
C THR A 422 1.56 -19.18 16.86
N THR A 423 0.61 -18.31 17.14
CA THR A 423 0.31 -17.13 16.33
C THR A 423 -0.05 -15.97 17.25
N ILE A 424 0.50 -14.79 16.98
CA ILE A 424 0.10 -13.54 17.62
C ILE A 424 -0.33 -12.57 16.54
N THR A 425 -1.56 -12.07 16.59
CA THR A 425 -2.09 -11.09 15.62
C THR A 425 -2.41 -9.77 16.30
N TYR A 426 -2.15 -8.66 15.62
CA TYR A 426 -2.45 -7.29 16.09
C TYR A 426 -2.51 -6.32 14.91
N THR A 427 -3.07 -5.13 15.12
CA THR A 427 -3.20 -4.09 14.08
C THR A 427 -2.53 -2.81 14.54
N THR A 428 -1.71 -2.20 13.69
CA THR A 428 -1.10 -0.89 13.90
C THR A 428 -1.82 0.16 13.05
N THR A 429 -2.04 1.35 13.61
CA THR A 429 -2.71 2.46 12.91
C THR A 429 -1.74 3.43 12.25
N GLN A 430 -0.44 3.29 12.53
CA GLN A 430 0.66 4.07 11.98
C GLN A 430 1.95 3.24 12.07
N THR A 431 3.00 3.65 11.37
CA THR A 431 4.32 3.00 11.45
C THR A 431 4.80 2.90 12.90
N SER A 432 5.25 1.72 13.27
CA SER A 432 5.61 1.35 14.64
C SER A 432 6.89 0.51 14.68
N THR A 433 7.50 0.41 15.86
CA THR A 433 8.66 -0.43 16.13
C THR A 433 8.25 -1.61 16.98
N LEU A 434 8.26 -2.80 16.41
CA LEU A 434 8.12 -4.07 17.11
C LEU A 434 9.42 -4.43 17.82
N THR A 435 9.34 -4.90 19.06
CA THR A 435 10.42 -5.52 19.82
C THR A 435 9.96 -6.85 20.39
N LEU A 436 10.71 -7.92 20.10
CA LEU A 436 10.53 -9.24 20.67
C LEU A 436 11.75 -9.62 21.50
N VAL A 437 11.54 -10.20 22.68
CA VAL A 437 12.61 -10.62 23.58
C VAL A 437 12.53 -12.11 23.85
N PHE A 438 13.55 -12.84 23.42
CA PHE A 438 13.71 -14.28 23.58
C PHE A 438 14.75 -14.61 24.64
N VAL A 439 14.73 -15.84 25.15
CA VAL A 439 15.84 -16.38 25.95
C VAL A 439 17.01 -16.83 25.08
N GLU A 440 16.74 -17.30 23.87
CA GLU A 440 17.77 -17.69 22.93
C GLU A 440 18.44 -16.45 22.33
N ALA A 441 19.78 -16.36 22.41
CA ALA A 441 20.52 -15.24 21.84
C ALA A 441 20.25 -15.02 20.34
N ALA A 442 19.97 -16.11 19.62
CA ALA A 442 19.55 -16.15 18.22
C ALA A 442 18.11 -16.67 18.08
N GLY A 443 17.21 -16.26 18.98
CA GLY A 443 15.78 -16.60 18.91
C GLY A 443 15.18 -16.17 17.57
N THR A 444 14.24 -16.94 17.04
CA THR A 444 13.70 -16.69 15.70
C THR A 444 12.18 -16.60 15.71
N ALA A 445 11.64 -15.80 14.79
CA ALA A 445 10.22 -15.69 14.53
C ALA A 445 9.96 -15.36 13.06
N LYS A 446 8.76 -15.67 12.61
CA LYS A 446 8.18 -15.14 11.37
C LYS A 446 7.37 -13.91 11.70
N ILE A 447 7.69 -12.78 11.08
CA ILE A 447 6.91 -11.55 11.17
C ILE A 447 6.33 -11.30 9.78
N ASP A 448 5.00 -11.35 9.68
CA ASP A 448 4.27 -11.23 8.41
C ASP A 448 4.74 -12.23 7.34
N GLY A 449 5.09 -13.44 7.81
CA GLY A 449 5.61 -14.54 6.99
C GLY A 449 7.12 -14.51 6.75
N THR A 450 7.79 -13.37 6.99
CA THR A 450 9.24 -13.22 6.79
C THR A 450 10.03 -13.70 8.01
N ASN A 451 11.06 -14.50 7.78
CA ASN A 451 11.91 -15.05 8.85
C ASN A 451 12.87 -13.98 9.40
N TYR A 452 12.92 -13.84 10.72
CA TYR A 452 13.87 -12.99 11.42
C TYR A 452 14.57 -13.75 12.55
N THR A 453 15.80 -13.32 12.83
CA THR A 453 16.64 -13.84 13.90
C THR A 453 17.03 -12.69 14.81
N ALA A 454 16.80 -12.83 16.10
CA ALA A 454 17.22 -11.90 17.13
C ALA A 454 18.75 -11.85 17.25
N THR A 455 19.27 -10.72 17.70
CA THR A 455 20.69 -10.58 18.09
C THR A 455 20.73 -10.29 19.58
N GLY A 456 21.44 -11.14 20.34
CA GLY A 456 21.48 -11.01 21.80
C GLY A 456 20.12 -11.23 22.48
N GLY A 457 19.25 -12.04 21.85
CA GLY A 457 17.91 -12.33 22.35
C GLY A 457 16.87 -11.26 22.06
N VAL A 458 17.24 -10.15 21.42
CA VAL A 458 16.29 -9.08 21.05
C VAL A 458 16.17 -8.98 19.53
N LEU A 459 14.93 -8.97 19.04
CA LEU A 459 14.59 -8.63 17.67
C LEU A 459 13.83 -7.32 17.67
N THR A 460 14.29 -6.34 16.88
CA THR A 460 13.62 -5.05 16.70
C THR A 460 13.39 -4.80 15.22
N LEU A 461 12.15 -4.44 14.84
CA LEU A 461 11.74 -4.20 13.46
C LEU A 461 10.84 -2.98 13.37
N THR A 462 10.98 -2.21 12.29
CA THR A 462 10.00 -1.18 11.94
C THR A 462 8.93 -1.82 11.05
N LEU A 463 7.67 -1.62 11.40
CA LEU A 463 6.51 -2.15 10.70
C LEU A 463 5.61 -0.98 10.29
N ASP A 464 5.13 -0.99 9.06
CA ASP A 464 4.15 -0.01 8.58
C ASP A 464 2.79 -0.19 9.28
N ALA A 465 1.90 0.79 9.11
CA ALA A 465 0.51 0.66 9.57
C ALA A 465 -0.17 -0.53 8.89
N GLY A 466 -0.86 -1.37 9.66
CA GLY A 466 -1.62 -2.49 9.13
C GLY A 466 -1.76 -3.67 10.08
N ASN A 467 -2.26 -4.79 9.55
CA ASN A 467 -2.38 -6.04 10.31
C ASN A 467 -1.04 -6.77 10.29
N HIS A 468 -0.61 -7.26 11.47
CA HIS A 468 0.62 -8.00 11.63
C HIS A 468 0.41 -9.34 12.30
N THR A 469 1.26 -10.30 11.96
CA THR A 469 1.29 -11.65 12.50
C THR A 469 2.71 -12.04 12.93
N ILE A 470 2.84 -12.56 14.15
CA ILE A 470 4.06 -13.19 14.66
C ILE A 470 3.80 -14.69 14.75
N ALA A 471 4.64 -15.50 14.12
CA ALA A 471 4.53 -16.96 14.11
C ALA A 471 5.90 -17.64 14.29
N LYS A 472 5.89 -18.97 14.45
CA LYS A 472 7.12 -19.75 14.57
C LYS A 472 7.93 -19.75 13.27
N LYS A 473 9.25 -19.54 13.39
CA LYS A 473 10.25 -20.00 12.42
C LYS A 473 10.87 -21.31 12.92
N ASP A 474 11.85 -21.20 13.82
CA ASP A 474 12.46 -22.33 14.53
C ASP A 474 11.96 -22.37 15.98
N THR A 475 12.38 -23.37 16.74
CA THR A 475 12.05 -23.43 18.17
C THR A 475 12.71 -22.27 18.91
N ALA A 476 11.90 -21.44 19.57
CA ALA A 476 12.31 -20.32 20.40
C ALA A 476 11.28 -20.08 21.51
N ASN A 477 11.65 -19.31 22.54
CA ASN A 477 10.78 -19.01 23.67
C ASN A 477 10.72 -17.49 23.91
N LEU A 478 9.54 -16.91 23.72
CA LEU A 478 9.30 -15.47 23.71
C LEU A 478 8.79 -14.98 25.08
N PHE A 479 9.50 -14.03 25.69
CA PHE A 479 9.23 -13.55 27.06
C PHE A 479 8.60 -12.16 27.10
N TYR A 480 8.78 -11.33 26.07
CA TYR A 480 8.25 -9.97 26.03
C TYR A 480 8.00 -9.48 24.60
N ILE A 481 6.95 -8.68 24.43
CA ILE A 481 6.58 -8.03 23.17
C ILE A 481 6.34 -6.55 23.45
N LYS A 482 6.83 -5.69 22.57
CA LYS A 482 6.47 -4.27 22.56
C LYS A 482 6.24 -3.78 21.14
N THR A 483 5.14 -3.09 20.90
CA THR A 483 4.88 -2.31 19.69
C THR A 483 4.90 -0.85 20.10
N ALA A 484 6.00 -0.18 19.80
CA ALA A 484 6.16 1.24 20.07
C ALA A 484 5.69 2.02 18.84
N TYR A 485 4.62 2.78 18.96
CA TYR A 485 4.31 3.73 17.91
C TYR A 485 5.40 4.80 17.89
N SER A 486 5.63 5.39 16.72
CA SER A 486 6.37 6.65 16.63
C SER A 486 5.53 7.74 17.31
N GLY A 487 5.54 7.73 18.64
CA GLY A 487 5.02 8.82 19.43
C GLY A 487 5.90 10.01 19.12
N ASN A 488 5.27 11.13 18.77
CA ASN A 488 5.85 12.43 19.07
C ASN A 488 5.95 12.56 20.60
N LEU A 489 6.89 11.84 21.18
CA LEU A 489 7.34 11.96 22.55
C LEU A 489 8.74 12.58 22.48
N GLY A 490 8.76 13.91 22.45
CA GLY A 490 9.96 14.71 22.70
C GLY A 490 10.69 15.21 21.45
N LEU A 491 10.74 16.54 21.34
CA LEU A 491 11.63 17.36 20.51
C LEU A 491 11.81 16.89 19.06
N ASN A 492 10.90 17.29 18.18
CA ASN A 492 11.14 17.34 16.74
C ASN A 492 12.45 18.14 16.49
N PRO A 493 13.55 17.52 15.98
CA PRO A 493 14.75 18.26 15.63
C PRO A 493 14.57 19.06 14.32
N LYS A 494 13.38 19.00 13.71
CA LYS A 494 13.04 19.62 12.43
C LYS A 494 12.07 20.79 12.52
N PHE A 495 11.83 21.34 13.71
CA PHE A 495 11.59 22.79 13.77
C PHE A 495 12.95 23.46 13.77
N ALA A 496 13.34 24.03 12.64
CA ALA A 496 14.46 24.94 12.64
C ALA A 496 14.13 26.08 13.60
N ALA A 497 14.79 26.11 14.76
CA ALA A 497 14.68 27.17 15.76
C ALA A 497 15.13 28.56 15.23
N SER A 498 15.40 28.67 13.93
CA SER A 498 15.90 29.85 13.25
C SER A 498 14.82 30.86 12.85
N SER A 499 13.54 30.49 12.76
CA SER A 499 12.46 31.45 12.42
C SER A 499 11.68 31.98 13.63
N LEU A 500 11.78 31.32 14.80
CA LEU A 500 11.06 31.72 16.02
C LEU A 500 11.99 32.43 17.01
N ALA A 501 11.73 33.70 17.33
CA ALA A 501 12.50 34.49 18.28
C ALA A 501 11.62 35.24 19.29
N ILE A 502 12.13 35.42 20.51
CA ILE A 502 11.54 36.31 21.52
C ILE A 502 12.56 37.40 21.82
N TYR A 503 12.14 38.66 21.83
CA TYR A 503 13.04 39.78 22.06
C TYR A 503 12.30 41.01 22.60
N PRO A 504 12.95 41.89 23.37
CA PRO A 504 14.24 41.65 24.00
C PRO A 504 14.13 40.56 25.08
N ASN A 505 15.19 39.78 25.26
CA ASN A 505 15.34 38.85 26.38
C ASN A 505 16.78 38.98 26.91
N PRO A 506 17.04 39.63 28.05
CA PRO A 506 16.06 39.99 29.09
C PRO A 506 15.09 41.13 28.72
N VAL A 507 13.83 41.01 29.13
CA VAL A 507 12.73 41.94 28.87
C VAL A 507 12.46 42.88 30.05
N SER A 508 12.14 44.15 29.77
CA SER A 508 11.62 45.07 30.78
C SER A 508 10.10 44.99 30.88
N ASN A 509 9.35 45.55 29.92
CA ASN A 509 7.88 45.57 30.01
C ASN A 509 7.23 44.86 28.83
N GLN A 510 7.77 44.97 27.62
CA GLN A 510 7.14 44.45 26.41
C GLN A 510 8.04 43.40 25.74
N LEU A 511 7.49 42.20 25.52
CA LEU A 511 8.14 41.09 24.85
C LEU A 511 7.57 40.94 23.43
N PHE A 512 8.40 41.04 22.41
CA PHE A 512 8.04 40.78 21.02
C PHE A 512 8.31 39.33 20.64
N ILE A 513 7.48 38.81 19.74
CA ILE A 513 7.52 37.44 19.26
C ILE A 513 7.59 37.48 17.74
N SER A 514 8.72 37.03 17.20
CA SER A 514 8.86 36.76 15.77
C SER A 514 8.54 35.29 15.54
N ALA A 515 7.36 34.99 15.02
CA ALA A 515 6.93 33.64 14.62
C ALA A 515 5.73 33.75 13.66
N GLU A 516 5.66 32.86 12.68
CA GLU A 516 4.49 32.75 11.80
C GLU A 516 3.35 31.99 12.49
N ASN A 517 2.10 32.36 12.18
CA ASN A 517 0.88 31.65 12.57
C ASN A 517 0.76 31.34 14.08
N VAL A 518 1.09 32.30 14.94
CA VAL A 518 0.97 32.13 16.39
C VAL A 518 -0.50 31.98 16.79
N GLN A 519 -0.82 30.84 17.38
CA GLN A 519 -2.17 30.53 17.86
C GLN A 519 -2.35 30.91 19.33
N LYS A 520 -1.31 30.71 20.16
CA LYS A 520 -1.37 30.91 21.60
C LYS A 520 0.00 31.16 22.20
N ILE A 521 0.08 32.05 23.18
CA ILE A 521 1.25 32.22 24.03
C ILE A 521 0.86 32.09 25.50
N GLU A 522 1.69 31.39 26.26
CA GLU A 522 1.49 31.12 27.68
C GLU A 522 2.81 31.39 28.42
N ILE A 523 2.76 32.17 29.49
CA ILE A 523 3.92 32.45 30.33
C ILE A 523 3.70 31.82 31.69
N TYR A 524 4.67 31.03 32.12
CA TYR A 524 4.68 30.31 33.39
C TYR A 524 5.79 30.81 34.29
N ASN A 525 5.55 30.86 35.60
CA ASN A 525 6.63 31.01 36.57
C ASN A 525 7.44 29.70 36.69
N MET A 526 8.55 29.71 37.44
CA MET A 526 9.39 28.52 37.64
C MET A 526 8.74 27.39 38.45
N LEU A 527 7.60 27.65 39.09
CA LEU A 527 6.79 26.64 39.78
C LEU A 527 5.75 26.00 38.84
N GLY A 528 5.73 26.38 37.56
CA GLY A 528 4.79 25.87 36.56
C GLY A 528 3.40 26.52 36.60
N THR A 529 3.21 27.57 37.41
CA THR A 529 1.95 28.33 37.43
C THR A 529 1.85 29.23 36.21
N LEU A 530 0.75 29.17 35.48
CA LEU A 530 0.44 30.10 34.38
C LEU A 530 0.21 31.50 34.96
N VAL A 531 1.03 32.47 34.53
CA VAL A 531 0.98 33.87 35.01
C VAL A 531 0.47 34.85 33.96
N LYS A 532 0.50 34.50 32.67
CA LYS A 532 -0.02 35.33 31.57
C LYS A 532 -0.36 34.45 30.36
N THR A 533 -1.36 34.85 29.59
CA THR A 533 -1.64 34.26 28.27
C THR A 533 -1.97 35.34 27.25
N ALA A 534 -1.68 35.06 25.98
CA ALA A 534 -2.12 35.84 24.83
C ALA A 534 -2.63 34.89 23.73
N ILE A 535 -3.58 35.35 22.93
CA ILE A 535 -4.25 34.57 21.89
C ILE A 535 -3.82 35.04 20.48
N LYS A 536 -4.30 34.33 19.46
CA LYS A 536 -3.94 34.39 18.04
C LYS A 536 -3.45 35.76 17.50
N ASP A 537 -2.38 35.73 16.69
CA ASP A 537 -1.79 36.88 15.96
C ASP A 537 -1.17 37.97 16.87
N THR A 538 -0.76 37.60 18.08
CA THR A 538 -0.08 38.52 19.01
C THR A 538 1.42 38.65 18.69
N GLU A 539 1.84 39.80 18.16
CA GLU A 539 3.25 40.12 17.89
C GLU A 539 4.01 40.62 19.13
N SER A 540 3.31 41.06 20.19
CA SER A 540 3.93 41.49 21.45
C SER A 540 3.06 41.27 22.69
N ILE A 541 3.69 41.05 23.86
CA ILE A 541 3.03 40.83 25.15
C ILE A 541 3.52 41.86 26.17
N ASP A 542 2.58 42.49 26.87
CA ASP A 542 2.86 43.33 28.04
C ASP A 542 3.00 42.50 29.34
N LEU A 543 4.16 42.65 29.95
CA LEU A 543 4.67 41.98 31.15
C LEU A 543 4.95 42.96 32.30
N THR A 544 4.45 44.20 32.23
CA THR A 544 4.62 45.22 33.28
C THR A 544 4.21 44.71 34.67
N ASN A 545 3.19 43.86 34.74
CA ASN A 545 2.65 43.30 35.99
C ASN A 545 3.37 42.04 36.49
N LEU A 546 4.46 41.61 35.83
CA LEU A 546 5.27 40.49 36.29
C LEU A 546 6.48 41.00 37.08
N SER A 547 6.74 40.37 38.23
CA SER A 547 7.93 40.62 39.04
C SER A 547 9.21 40.27 38.28
N SER A 548 10.34 40.88 38.65
CA SER A 548 11.66 40.51 38.14
C SER A 548 11.96 39.03 38.44
N GLY A 549 12.43 38.27 37.44
CA GLY A 549 12.68 36.84 37.62
C GLY A 549 12.79 36.03 36.32
N ASN A 550 12.98 34.73 36.47
CA ASN A 550 12.96 33.77 35.37
C ASN A 550 11.54 33.24 35.15
N TYR A 551 11.14 33.14 33.89
CA TYR A 551 9.86 32.60 33.44
C TYR A 551 10.09 31.63 32.27
N LEU A 552 9.08 30.82 31.98
CA LEU A 552 9.02 30.00 30.77
C LEU A 552 7.92 30.55 29.88
N VAL A 553 8.24 30.88 28.63
CA VAL A 553 7.25 31.26 27.62
C VAL A 553 7.06 30.09 26.66
N LYS A 554 5.83 29.58 26.58
CA LYS A 554 5.40 28.57 25.63
C LYS A 554 4.62 29.24 24.51
N ILE A 555 5.07 29.05 23.28
CA ILE A 555 4.47 29.61 22.07
C ILE A 555 3.93 28.43 21.26
N THR A 556 2.64 28.47 20.93
CA THR A 556 1.95 27.47 20.10
C THR A 556 1.60 28.09 18.75
N THR A 557 1.98 27.41 17.69
CA THR A 557 1.70 27.70 16.28
C THR A 557 0.84 26.56 15.70
N ASP A 558 0.32 26.74 14.49
CA ASP A 558 -0.34 25.68 13.70
C ASP A 558 0.56 24.47 13.43
N GLN A 559 1.88 24.67 13.42
CA GLN A 559 2.86 23.62 13.20
C GLN A 559 3.34 22.94 14.51
N GLY A 560 3.07 23.50 15.69
CA GLY A 560 3.50 22.93 16.98
C GLY A 560 3.81 23.96 18.08
N SER A 561 4.31 23.50 19.22
CA SER A 561 4.65 24.37 20.37
C SER A 561 6.14 24.35 20.72
N VAL A 562 6.70 25.50 21.10
CA VAL A 562 8.07 25.65 21.61
C VAL A 562 8.07 26.40 22.94
N THR A 563 8.94 26.00 23.86
CA THR A 563 9.14 26.67 25.14
C THR A 563 10.51 27.34 25.18
N LYS A 564 10.57 28.63 25.50
CA LYS A 564 11.80 29.39 25.69
C LYS A 564 11.89 29.94 27.12
N LYS A 565 13.12 30.10 27.61
CA LYS A 565 13.38 30.81 28.87
C LYS A 565 13.23 32.32 28.65
N LEU A 566 12.49 32.99 29.51
CA LEU A 566 12.30 34.44 29.54
C LEU A 566 12.89 35.01 30.83
N ILE A 567 13.65 36.10 30.71
CA ILE A 567 14.27 36.80 31.84
C ILE A 567 13.60 38.18 31.95
N LYS A 568 12.81 38.41 33.00
CA LYS A 568 12.17 39.69 33.30
C LYS A 568 13.10 40.51 34.22
N LYS A 569 13.48 41.70 33.77
CA LYS A 569 14.25 42.67 34.58
C LYS A 569 13.38 43.33 35.64
#